data_AF-W2J284-F1
#
_entry.id   AF-W2J284-F1
#
_cell.length_a   1.000
_cell.length_b   1.000
_cell.length_c   1.000
_cell.angle_alpha   90.00
_cell.angle_beta   90.00
_cell.angle_gamma   90.00
#
_symmetry.space_group_name_H-M   'P 1'
#
loop_
_entity.id
_entity.type
_entity.pdbx_description
1 polymer ?
#
loop_
_entity_poly.entity_id
_entity_poly.type
_entity_poly.pdbx_seq_one_letter_code
_entity_poly.pdbx_strand_id
1 'polypeptide(L)'
;MEIDDAPFVPSTERALDASNCGYRLLVKMGWRSGSGLGKREQGIVEPLKMKENLVCLGLGKAEEYDKVTQLATSERRKMDTEVEETAEQTAVREAKGAKEEQIKALVKNMQAAFYCADCRKQYKTVVEMENHLSSYDHHHTKRLRELQQRKRRVGSEEEQISKRRKEQQQEAMMLQRRITQAAQSKATNETAVVAESDIGGKEKSTETTKVGFSFGGGMKVGSKKPPRKKLTISSAFSTPFS
;
A
#
# COMPACT_ATOMS: atom_id res chain seq x y z
N MET A 1 -52.63 36.60 10.17
CA MET A 1 -52.93 35.58 9.15
C MET A 1 -52.29 34.32 9.69
N GLU A 2 -53.06 33.61 10.53
CA GLU A 2 -52.58 32.39 11.16
C GLU A 2 -52.49 31.35 10.07
N ILE A 3 -51.26 30.93 9.75
CA ILE A 3 -51.01 29.84 8.82
C ILE A 3 -51.26 28.61 9.68
N ASP A 4 -52.38 27.92 9.43
CA ASP A 4 -52.65 26.63 10.05
C ASP A 4 -51.50 25.68 9.69
N ASP A 5 -50.62 25.40 10.64
CA ASP A 5 -49.51 24.43 10.59
C ASP A 5 -50.04 22.97 10.57
N ALA A 6 -51.16 22.73 9.89
CA ALA A 6 -51.69 21.40 9.70
C ALA A 6 -50.88 20.69 8.60
N PRO A 7 -50.39 19.46 8.85
CA PRO A 7 -49.65 18.71 7.84
C PRO A 7 -50.50 18.55 6.58
N PHE A 8 -49.88 18.66 5.41
CA PHE A 8 -50.55 18.47 4.13
C PHE A 8 -51.07 17.03 4.03
N VAL A 9 -52.38 16.87 4.16
CA VAL A 9 -53.06 15.58 3.96
C VAL A 9 -53.58 15.53 2.53
N PRO A 10 -53.19 14.50 1.73
CA PRO A 10 -53.69 14.32 0.38
C PRO A 10 -55.22 14.26 0.34
N SER A 11 -55.83 14.77 -0.73
CA SER A 11 -57.29 14.80 -0.88
C SER A 11 -57.94 13.40 -0.83
N THR A 12 -57.20 12.34 -1.13
CA THR A 12 -57.65 10.94 -1.04
C THR A 12 -57.81 10.46 0.40
N GLU A 13 -57.15 11.10 1.37
CA GLU A 13 -57.19 10.74 2.78
C GLU A 13 -58.13 11.65 3.59
N ARG A 14 -58.62 12.74 2.98
CA ARG A 14 -59.53 13.69 3.63
C ARG A 14 -60.96 13.19 3.57
N ALA A 15 -61.62 13.10 4.73
CA ALA A 15 -63.05 12.82 4.81
C ALA A 15 -63.85 13.88 4.03
N LEU A 16 -64.85 13.44 3.27
CA LEU A 16 -65.75 14.36 2.57
C LEU A 16 -66.62 15.10 3.59
N ASP A 17 -66.78 16.41 3.37
CA ASP A 17 -67.65 17.24 4.21
C ASP A 17 -69.14 16.87 4.06
N ALA A 18 -69.94 17.23 5.07
CA ALA A 18 -71.37 16.98 5.14
C ALA A 18 -72.18 17.67 4.03
N SER A 19 -71.60 18.68 3.36
CA SER A 19 -72.17 19.33 2.19
C SER A 19 -72.26 18.40 0.96
N ASN A 20 -71.50 17.30 0.93
CA ASN A 20 -71.49 16.36 -0.19
C ASN A 20 -72.85 15.65 -0.36
N CYS A 21 -73.33 15.55 -1.60
CA CYS A 21 -74.60 14.90 -1.92
C CYS A 21 -74.65 13.43 -1.45
N GLY A 22 -73.55 12.69 -1.60
CA GLY A 22 -73.44 11.30 -1.16
C GLY A 22 -73.55 11.15 0.36
N TYR A 23 -72.91 12.05 1.11
CA TYR A 23 -73.02 12.08 2.58
C TYR A 23 -74.49 12.29 3.01
N ARG A 24 -75.17 13.27 2.42
CA ARG A 24 -76.59 13.55 2.71
C ARG A 24 -77.51 12.38 2.35
N LEU A 25 -77.22 11.64 1.28
CA LEU A 25 -78.01 10.48 0.87
C LEU A 25 -77.82 9.31 1.84
N LEU A 26 -76.58 9.03 2.24
CA LEU A 26 -76.27 7.98 3.24
C LEU A 26 -76.99 8.25 4.56
N VAL A 27 -76.93 9.48 5.06
CA VAL A 27 -77.63 9.88 6.31
C VAL A 27 -79.14 9.66 6.20
N LYS A 28 -79.76 9.99 5.05
CA LYS A 28 -81.19 9.75 4.82
C LYS A 28 -81.57 8.27 4.80
N MET A 29 -80.66 7.39 4.40
CA MET A 29 -80.85 5.95 4.43
C MET A 29 -80.59 5.32 5.81
N GLY A 30 -80.35 6.15 6.84
CA GLY A 30 -80.16 5.73 8.21
C GLY A 30 -78.69 5.48 8.60
N TRP A 31 -77.74 5.79 7.73
CA TRP A 31 -76.32 5.72 8.08
C TRP A 31 -75.93 6.88 9.01
N ARG A 32 -75.07 6.60 10.01
CA ARG A 32 -74.57 7.58 10.99
C ARG A 32 -73.08 7.82 10.76
N SER A 33 -72.65 9.07 10.85
CA SER A 33 -71.24 9.43 10.71
C SER A 33 -70.40 8.68 11.74
N GLY A 34 -69.39 7.94 11.27
CA GLY A 34 -68.51 7.11 12.10
C GLY A 34 -68.98 5.67 12.33
N SER A 35 -70.19 5.30 11.90
CA SER A 35 -70.69 3.91 11.97
C SER A 35 -70.34 3.12 10.71
N GLY A 36 -69.97 1.85 10.89
CA GLY A 36 -69.79 0.90 9.80
C GLY A 36 -71.11 0.57 9.10
N LEU A 37 -71.06 0.17 7.82
CA LEU A 37 -72.26 -0.27 7.10
C LEU A 37 -72.66 -1.71 7.50
N GLY A 38 -73.94 -2.07 7.35
CA GLY A 38 -74.44 -3.42 7.56
C GLY A 38 -75.46 -3.55 8.70
N LYS A 39 -76.13 -4.70 8.79
CA LYS A 39 -77.23 -4.93 9.76
C LYS A 39 -76.84 -4.71 11.22
N ARG A 40 -75.57 -4.92 11.58
CA ARG A 40 -75.01 -4.72 12.93
C ARG A 40 -73.88 -3.69 12.92
N GLU A 41 -73.84 -2.81 11.91
CA GLU A 41 -72.77 -1.82 11.72
C GLU A 41 -71.35 -2.45 11.62
N GLN A 42 -71.27 -3.69 11.13
CA GLN A 42 -70.03 -4.47 11.11
C GLN A 42 -69.05 -4.12 9.98
N GLY A 43 -69.41 -3.18 9.12
CA GLY A 43 -68.61 -2.76 7.97
C GLY A 43 -67.38 -1.94 8.36
N ILE A 44 -66.39 -1.92 7.49
CA ILE A 44 -65.17 -1.13 7.66
C ILE A 44 -65.53 0.36 7.59
N VAL A 45 -65.07 1.14 8.58
CA VAL A 45 -65.32 2.60 8.67
C VAL A 45 -64.33 3.37 7.81
N GLU A 46 -63.05 2.98 7.83
CA GLU A 46 -61.99 3.64 7.06
C GLU A 46 -61.81 2.99 5.68
N PRO A 47 -61.70 3.77 4.59
CA PRO A 47 -61.43 3.23 3.27
C PRO A 47 -60.12 2.43 3.25
N LEU A 48 -60.14 1.25 2.61
CA LEU A 48 -58.93 0.43 2.44
C LEU A 48 -57.95 1.12 1.48
N LYS A 49 -56.72 1.33 1.95
CA LYS A 49 -55.63 1.85 1.12
C LYS A 49 -54.99 0.71 0.33
N MET A 50 -55.18 0.71 -0.99
CA MET A 50 -54.48 -0.24 -1.87
C MET A 50 -53.03 0.22 -2.07
N LYS A 51 -52.08 -0.72 -1.94
CA LYS A 51 -50.68 -0.46 -2.31
C LYS A 51 -50.61 -0.29 -3.83
N GLU A 52 -49.87 0.71 -4.29
CA GLU A 52 -49.66 0.92 -5.72
C GLU A 52 -48.79 -0.20 -6.30
N ASN A 53 -49.30 -0.87 -7.33
CA ASN A 53 -48.55 -1.89 -8.04
C ASN A 53 -47.74 -1.23 -9.16
N LEU A 54 -46.45 -1.07 -8.92
CA LEU A 54 -45.50 -0.69 -9.95
C LEU A 54 -45.29 -1.91 -10.87
N VAL A 55 -46.04 -1.97 -11.98
CA VAL A 55 -46.19 -3.12 -12.92
C VAL A 55 -44.87 -3.77 -13.35
N CYS A 56 -43.76 -3.01 -13.31
CA CYS A 56 -42.43 -3.48 -13.73
C CYS A 56 -41.56 -4.04 -12.60
N LEU A 57 -42.01 -4.02 -11.34
CA LEU A 57 -41.26 -4.51 -10.20
C LEU A 57 -41.82 -5.84 -9.68
N GLY A 58 -40.89 -6.76 -9.35
CA GLY A 58 -41.26 -7.98 -8.63
C GLY A 58 -41.81 -7.67 -7.24
N LEU A 59 -42.65 -8.57 -6.72
CA LEU A 59 -43.19 -8.48 -5.37
C LEU A 59 -42.04 -8.33 -4.35
N GLY A 60 -42.15 -7.36 -3.43
CA GLY A 60 -41.16 -7.06 -2.40
C GLY A 60 -39.99 -6.17 -2.84
N LYS A 61 -39.77 -5.96 -4.15
CA LYS A 61 -38.64 -5.13 -4.61
C LYS A 61 -38.80 -3.65 -4.30
N ALA A 62 -40.03 -3.14 -4.35
CA ALA A 62 -40.34 -1.75 -3.96
C ALA A 62 -39.96 -1.48 -2.50
N GLU A 63 -40.31 -2.38 -1.58
CA GLU A 63 -39.99 -2.24 -0.16
C GLU A 63 -38.48 -2.29 0.13
N GLU A 64 -37.72 -3.05 -0.66
CA GLU A 64 -36.25 -3.04 -0.61
C GLU A 64 -35.70 -1.69 -1.08
N TYR A 65 -36.19 -1.16 -2.20
CA TYR A 65 -35.75 0.14 -2.70
C TYR A 65 -36.08 1.27 -1.73
N ASP A 66 -37.24 1.26 -1.10
CA ASP A 66 -37.60 2.26 -0.10
C ASP A 66 -36.63 2.22 1.09
N LYS A 67 -36.30 1.02 1.58
CA LYS A 67 -35.31 0.87 2.66
C LYS A 67 -33.93 1.37 2.25
N VAL A 68 -33.46 1.01 1.06
CA VAL A 68 -32.16 1.47 0.55
C VAL A 68 -32.16 2.98 0.38
N THR A 69 -33.26 3.56 -0.12
CA THR A 69 -33.41 5.00 -0.30
C THR A 69 -33.45 5.72 1.03
N GLN A 70 -34.22 5.21 2.00
CA GLN A 70 -34.28 5.76 3.36
C GLN A 70 -32.91 5.70 4.03
N LEU A 71 -32.20 4.58 3.96
CA LEU A 71 -30.84 4.47 4.52
C LEU A 71 -29.88 5.45 3.84
N ALA A 72 -29.92 5.55 2.52
CA ALA A 72 -29.06 6.47 1.76
C ALA A 72 -29.38 7.95 2.02
N THR A 73 -30.63 8.27 2.36
CA THR A 73 -31.09 9.66 2.59
C THR A 73 -31.13 10.04 4.06
N SER A 74 -31.11 9.05 4.97
CA SER A 74 -31.22 9.25 6.41
C SER A 74 -30.10 10.11 6.98
N GLU A 75 -28.91 10.01 6.39
CA GLU A 75 -27.76 10.81 6.79
C GLU A 75 -27.31 11.69 5.63
N ARG A 76 -27.08 12.98 5.92
CA ARG A 76 -26.31 13.84 5.02
C ARG A 76 -24.94 13.19 4.84
N ARG A 77 -24.54 12.96 3.60
CA ARG A 77 -23.15 12.56 3.28
C ARG A 77 -22.20 13.55 3.95
N LYS A 78 -21.50 13.10 4.99
CA LYS A 78 -20.51 13.91 5.70
C LYS A 78 -19.37 14.22 4.74
N MET A 79 -18.90 15.46 4.79
CA MET A 79 -17.70 15.85 4.03
C MET A 79 -16.47 15.19 4.66
N ASP A 80 -15.42 14.95 3.86
CA ASP A 80 -14.20 14.26 4.32
C ASP A 80 -13.54 14.94 5.55
N THR A 81 -13.79 16.23 5.77
CA THR A 81 -13.32 17.02 6.92
C THR A 81 -14.07 16.75 8.23
N GLU A 82 -15.31 16.25 8.17
CA GLU A 82 -16.13 15.97 9.36
C GLU A 82 -15.98 14.51 9.84
N VAL A 83 -15.47 13.63 8.97
CA VAL A 83 -15.13 12.25 9.30
C VAL A 83 -13.69 12.24 9.83
N GLU A 84 -13.52 12.61 11.10
CA GLU A 84 -12.25 12.39 11.81
C GLU A 84 -11.94 10.89 11.74
N GLU A 85 -10.85 10.54 11.05
CA GLU A 85 -10.43 9.15 10.89
C GLU A 85 -10.07 8.62 12.29
N THR A 86 -10.95 7.81 12.87
CA THR A 86 -10.64 7.16 14.13
C THR A 86 -9.41 6.28 13.92
N ALA A 87 -8.57 6.13 14.95
CA ALA A 87 -7.36 5.31 14.86
C ALA A 87 -7.66 3.85 14.41
N GLU A 88 -8.89 3.40 14.62
CA GLU A 88 -9.38 2.11 14.14
C GLU A 88 -9.64 2.09 12.62
N GLN A 89 -10.19 3.17 12.04
CA GLN A 89 -10.42 3.27 10.61
C GLN A 89 -9.12 3.39 9.82
N THR A 90 -8.12 4.10 10.35
CA THR A 90 -6.77 4.14 9.75
C THR A 90 -6.11 2.77 9.82
N ALA A 91 -6.17 2.09 10.98
CA ALA A 91 -5.64 0.73 11.13
C ALA A 91 -6.32 -0.28 10.18
N VAL A 92 -7.63 -0.16 9.96
CA VAL A 92 -8.35 -1.01 8.98
C VAL A 92 -7.91 -0.71 7.55
N ARG A 93 -7.70 0.57 7.19
CA ARG A 93 -7.20 0.94 5.86
C ARG A 93 -5.78 0.44 5.64
N GLU A 94 -4.91 0.62 6.62
CA GLU A 94 -3.52 0.13 6.59
C GLU A 94 -3.47 -1.39 6.52
N ALA A 95 -4.29 -2.10 7.29
CA ALA A 95 -4.38 -3.56 7.24
C ALA A 95 -4.91 -4.06 5.88
N LYS A 96 -5.87 -3.35 5.27
CA LYS A 96 -6.32 -3.65 3.90
C LYS A 96 -5.22 -3.40 2.88
N GLY A 97 -4.56 -2.24 2.96
CA GLY A 97 -3.42 -1.91 2.10
C GLY A 97 -2.29 -2.94 2.21
N ALA A 98 -1.92 -3.33 3.43
CA ALA A 98 -0.91 -4.35 3.68
C ALA A 98 -1.29 -5.72 3.08
N LYS A 99 -2.56 -6.12 3.18
CA LYS A 99 -3.07 -7.35 2.55
C LYS A 99 -3.01 -7.28 1.03
N GLU A 100 -3.43 -6.16 0.44
CA GLU A 100 -3.37 -5.96 -1.01
C GLU A 100 -1.93 -5.95 -1.53
N GLU A 101 -1.00 -5.34 -0.80
CA GLU A 101 0.43 -5.36 -1.11
C GLU A 101 1.02 -6.77 -1.04
N GLN A 102 0.64 -7.55 -0.02
CA GLN A 102 1.04 -8.95 0.08
C GLN A 102 0.50 -9.78 -1.09
N ILE A 103 -0.78 -9.64 -1.44
CA ILE A 103 -1.39 -10.32 -2.58
C ILE A 103 -0.66 -9.93 -3.87
N LYS A 104 -0.38 -8.63 -4.07
CA LYS A 104 0.34 -8.13 -5.23
C LYS A 104 1.78 -8.67 -5.31
N ALA A 105 2.46 -8.81 -4.18
CA ALA A 105 3.80 -9.42 -4.13
C ALA A 105 3.74 -10.92 -4.49
N LEU A 106 2.76 -11.65 -3.98
CA LEU A 106 2.55 -13.06 -4.32
C LEU A 106 2.25 -13.24 -5.81
N VAL A 107 1.36 -12.41 -6.37
CA VAL A 107 1.05 -12.44 -7.81
C VAL A 107 2.29 -12.14 -8.65
N LYS A 108 3.12 -11.16 -8.26
CA LYS A 108 4.40 -10.89 -8.94
C LYS A 108 5.37 -12.07 -8.86
N ASN A 109 5.45 -12.74 -7.71
CA ASN A 109 6.30 -13.94 -7.56
C ASN A 109 5.80 -15.09 -8.43
N MET A 110 4.48 -15.30 -8.52
CA MET A 110 3.89 -16.29 -9.43
C MET A 110 4.15 -15.91 -10.90
N GLN A 111 4.03 -14.63 -11.25
CA GLN A 111 4.31 -14.14 -12.60
C GLN A 111 5.79 -14.26 -13.00
N ALA A 112 6.72 -14.26 -12.03
CA ALA A 112 8.15 -14.43 -12.31
C ALA A 112 8.48 -15.79 -12.96
N ALA A 113 7.66 -16.83 -12.73
CA ALA A 113 7.81 -18.12 -13.43
C ALA A 113 7.59 -18.00 -14.95
N PHE A 114 6.80 -17.01 -15.39
CA PHE A 114 6.54 -16.72 -16.80
C PHE A 114 7.49 -15.67 -17.39
N TYR A 115 8.62 -15.42 -16.76
CA TYR A 115 9.65 -14.51 -17.26
C TYR A 115 10.87 -15.25 -17.81
N CYS A 116 11.27 -14.95 -19.04
CA CYS A 116 12.53 -15.41 -19.60
C CYS A 116 13.62 -14.34 -19.47
N ALA A 117 14.64 -14.58 -18.64
CA ALA A 117 15.76 -13.66 -18.44
C ALA A 117 16.68 -13.54 -19.68
N ASP A 118 16.78 -14.60 -20.48
CA ASP A 118 17.62 -14.63 -21.67
C ASP A 118 17.07 -13.70 -22.77
N CYS A 119 15.77 -13.78 -23.01
CA CYS A 119 15.11 -12.98 -24.05
C CYS A 119 14.44 -11.70 -23.51
N ARG A 120 14.39 -11.51 -22.18
CA ARG A 120 13.71 -10.41 -21.48
C ARG A 120 12.23 -10.28 -21.89
N LYS A 121 11.53 -11.41 -21.96
CA LYS A 121 10.11 -11.50 -22.36
C LYS A 121 9.28 -12.07 -21.22
N GLN A 122 8.13 -11.44 -20.97
CA GLN A 122 7.10 -11.92 -20.05
C GLN A 122 6.00 -12.61 -20.84
N TYR A 123 5.67 -13.84 -20.44
CA TYR A 123 4.61 -14.64 -21.03
C TYR A 123 3.39 -14.63 -20.13
N LYS A 124 2.20 -14.81 -20.72
CA LYS A 124 0.93 -14.79 -19.97
C LYS A 124 0.46 -16.18 -19.61
N THR A 125 0.75 -17.15 -20.46
CA THR A 125 0.32 -18.55 -20.29
C THR A 125 1.50 -19.50 -20.22
N VAL A 126 1.27 -20.67 -19.61
CA VAL A 126 2.27 -21.75 -19.53
C VAL A 126 2.69 -22.21 -20.93
N VAL A 127 1.72 -22.39 -21.83
CA VAL A 127 1.97 -22.87 -23.20
C VAL A 127 2.84 -21.89 -23.99
N GLU A 128 2.60 -20.59 -23.87
CA GLU A 128 3.45 -19.58 -24.52
C GLU A 128 4.90 -19.62 -24.02
N MET A 129 5.08 -19.81 -22.70
CA MET A 129 6.41 -19.94 -22.11
C MET A 129 7.11 -21.22 -22.60
N GLU A 130 6.43 -22.36 -22.61
CA GLU A 130 7.00 -23.64 -23.08
C GLU A 130 7.38 -23.60 -24.56
N ASN A 131 6.52 -23.01 -25.40
CA ASN A 131 6.80 -22.79 -26.81
C ASN A 131 7.99 -21.85 -27.02
N HIS A 132 8.15 -20.85 -26.16
CA HIS A 132 9.34 -20.00 -26.19
C HIS A 132 10.61 -20.76 -25.79
N LEU A 133 10.57 -21.52 -24.69
CA LEU A 133 11.73 -22.24 -24.18
C LEU A 133 12.22 -23.33 -25.16
N SER A 134 11.32 -23.88 -25.97
CA SER A 134 11.62 -24.86 -27.01
C SER A 134 11.98 -24.23 -28.36
N SER A 135 11.84 -22.91 -28.54
CA SER A 135 12.11 -22.26 -29.82
C SER A 135 13.61 -22.20 -30.13
N TYR A 136 13.95 -22.39 -31.41
CA TYR A 136 15.33 -22.35 -31.89
C TYR A 136 16.05 -21.06 -31.48
N ASP A 137 15.39 -19.91 -31.64
CA ASP A 137 15.92 -18.59 -31.27
C ASP A 137 16.25 -18.46 -29.79
N HIS A 138 15.42 -19.05 -28.90
CA HIS A 138 15.67 -19.04 -27.47
C HIS A 138 16.93 -19.85 -27.15
N HIS A 139 17.04 -21.08 -27.68
CA HIS A 139 18.23 -21.93 -27.49
C HIS A 139 19.51 -21.26 -27.99
N HIS A 140 19.45 -20.57 -29.13
CA HIS A 140 20.61 -19.90 -29.69
C HIS A 140 21.03 -18.68 -28.87
N THR A 141 20.07 -17.85 -28.45
CA THR A 141 20.30 -16.69 -27.58
C THR A 141 20.90 -17.12 -26.23
N LYS A 142 20.36 -18.21 -25.66
CA LYS A 142 20.85 -18.81 -24.41
C LYS A 142 22.29 -19.30 -24.55
N ARG A 143 22.60 -20.07 -25.60
CA ARG A 143 23.96 -20.57 -25.85
C ARG A 143 24.97 -19.44 -26.08
N LEU A 144 24.58 -18.41 -26.84
CA LEU A 144 25.43 -17.22 -27.05
C LEU A 144 25.71 -16.47 -25.75
N ARG A 145 24.69 -16.28 -24.91
CA ARG A 145 24.85 -15.62 -23.61
C ARG A 145 25.72 -16.44 -22.65
N GLU A 146 25.54 -17.75 -22.61
CA GLU A 146 26.37 -18.64 -21.80
C GLU A 146 27.85 -18.60 -22.24
N LEU A 147 28.10 -18.61 -23.55
CA LEU A 147 29.46 -18.49 -24.09
C LEU A 147 30.10 -17.15 -23.75
N GLN A 148 29.33 -16.06 -23.81
CA GLN A 148 29.79 -14.74 -23.39
C GLN A 148 30.06 -14.68 -21.87
N GLN A 149 29.23 -15.33 -21.05
CA GLN A 149 29.39 -15.36 -19.60
C GLN A 149 30.63 -16.17 -19.20
N ARG A 150 30.86 -17.33 -19.81
CA ARG A 150 32.06 -18.14 -19.60
C ARG A 150 33.33 -17.35 -19.97
N LYS A 151 33.35 -16.68 -21.13
CA LYS A 151 34.48 -15.82 -21.53
C LYS A 151 34.75 -14.68 -20.53
N ARG A 152 33.70 -14.03 -20.00
CA ARG A 152 33.84 -12.97 -18.98
C ARG A 152 34.37 -13.50 -17.65
N ARG A 153 33.91 -14.67 -17.20
CA ARG A 153 34.38 -15.29 -15.95
C ARG A 153 35.86 -15.65 -16.05
N VAL A 154 36.28 -16.32 -17.13
CA VAL A 154 37.68 -16.67 -17.35
C VAL A 154 38.56 -15.42 -17.37
N GLY A 155 38.15 -14.36 -18.07
CA GLY A 155 38.91 -13.10 -18.06
C GLY A 155 39.02 -12.47 -16.66
N SER A 156 37.95 -12.48 -15.86
CA SER A 156 37.98 -11.97 -14.48
C SER A 156 38.79 -12.87 -13.54
N GLU A 157 38.77 -14.18 -13.72
CA GLU A 157 39.53 -15.14 -12.92
C GLU A 157 41.03 -15.04 -13.25
N GLU A 158 41.41 -14.97 -14.53
CA GLU A 158 42.79 -14.67 -14.94
C GLU A 158 43.29 -13.34 -14.38
N GLU A 159 42.45 -12.30 -14.43
CA GLU A 159 42.81 -10.99 -13.86
C GLU A 159 43.00 -11.06 -12.34
N GLN A 160 42.11 -11.75 -11.61
CA GLN A 160 42.24 -11.97 -10.16
C GLN A 160 43.45 -12.83 -9.78
N ILE A 161 43.72 -13.91 -10.52
CA ILE A 161 44.89 -14.76 -10.33
C ILE A 161 46.18 -13.95 -10.58
N SER A 162 46.20 -13.11 -11.62
CA SER A 162 47.34 -12.25 -11.93
C SER A 162 47.61 -11.20 -10.85
N LYS A 163 46.56 -10.62 -10.25
CA LYS A 163 46.65 -9.68 -9.13
C LYS A 163 47.19 -10.37 -7.87
N ARG A 164 46.61 -11.52 -7.49
CA ARG A 164 47.06 -12.32 -6.34
C ARG A 164 48.53 -12.74 -6.49
N ARG A 165 48.96 -13.13 -7.70
CA ARG A 165 50.36 -13.50 -7.97
C ARG A 165 51.31 -12.31 -7.85
N LYS A 166 50.92 -11.12 -8.30
CA LYS A 166 51.71 -9.88 -8.17
C LYS A 166 51.84 -9.45 -6.70
N GLU A 167 50.76 -9.52 -5.94
CA GLU A 167 50.76 -9.22 -4.49
C GLU A 167 51.71 -10.15 -3.73
N GLN A 168 51.62 -11.46 -3.96
CA GLN A 168 52.54 -12.45 -3.38
C GLN A 168 54.02 -12.17 -3.72
N GLN A 169 54.30 -11.77 -4.96
CA GLN A 169 55.67 -11.38 -5.37
C GLN A 169 56.16 -10.12 -4.65
N GLN A 170 55.29 -9.11 -4.47
CA GLN A 170 55.63 -7.89 -3.75
C GLN A 170 55.90 -8.14 -2.27
N GLU A 171 55.08 -8.97 -1.61
CA GLU A 171 55.28 -9.36 -0.21
C GLU A 171 56.60 -10.12 -0.02
N ALA A 172 56.89 -11.09 -0.90
CA ALA A 172 58.15 -11.84 -0.87
C ALA A 172 59.37 -10.93 -1.04
N MET A 173 59.30 -9.96 -1.96
CA MET A 173 60.38 -8.99 -2.18
C MET A 173 60.60 -8.08 -0.96
N MET A 174 59.53 -7.59 -0.32
CA MET A 174 59.64 -6.80 0.90
C MET A 174 60.22 -7.60 2.07
N LEU A 175 59.82 -8.86 2.23
CA LEU A 175 60.34 -9.75 3.26
C LEU A 175 61.84 -10.01 3.06
N GLN A 176 62.26 -10.29 1.81
CA GLN A 176 63.66 -10.49 1.47
C GLN A 176 64.50 -9.25 1.80
N ARG A 177 64.01 -8.04 1.49
CA ARG A 177 64.68 -6.78 1.84
C ARG A 177 64.82 -6.58 3.36
N ARG A 178 63.83 -6.97 4.15
CA ARG A 178 63.93 -6.92 5.62
C ARG A 178 64.97 -7.89 6.16
N ILE A 179 65.05 -9.10 5.61
CA ILE A 179 66.05 -10.11 6.01
C ILE A 179 67.47 -9.62 5.70
N THR A 180 67.71 -9.04 4.51
CA THR A 180 69.04 -8.53 4.16
C THR A 180 69.45 -7.34 5.02
N GLN A 181 68.53 -6.42 5.34
CA GLN A 181 68.79 -5.33 6.28
C GLN A 181 69.11 -5.85 7.70
N ALA A 182 68.36 -6.86 8.17
CA ALA A 182 68.63 -7.47 9.47
C ALA A 182 69.97 -8.22 9.51
N ALA A 183 70.39 -8.82 8.39
CA ALA A 183 71.72 -9.44 8.26
C ALA A 183 72.83 -8.38 8.26
N GLN A 184 72.62 -7.25 7.60
CA GLN A 184 73.56 -6.12 7.59
C GLN A 184 73.69 -5.46 8.98
N SER A 185 72.59 -5.31 9.73
CA SER A 185 72.65 -4.76 11.09
C SER A 185 73.25 -5.73 12.11
N LYS A 186 73.11 -7.05 11.90
CA LYS A 186 73.83 -8.06 12.69
C LYS A 186 75.33 -8.05 12.44
N ALA A 187 75.78 -7.83 11.20
CA ALA A 187 77.20 -7.69 10.88
C ALA A 187 77.85 -6.43 11.50
N THR A 188 77.06 -5.42 11.87
CA THR A 188 77.55 -4.22 12.56
C THR A 188 77.48 -4.29 14.10
N ASN A 189 76.98 -5.40 14.68
CA ASN A 189 76.76 -5.54 16.13
C ASN A 189 77.64 -6.62 16.80
N GLU A 190 78.74 -7.04 16.16
CA GLU A 190 79.74 -7.97 16.71
C GLU A 190 80.95 -7.25 17.35
N THR A 191 80.81 -5.97 17.73
CA THR A 191 81.86 -5.18 18.40
C THR A 191 81.35 -4.36 19.59
N ALA A 192 80.55 -4.97 20.47
CA ALA A 192 80.24 -4.53 21.84
C ALA A 192 79.34 -5.63 22.45
N VAL A 193 79.61 -6.32 23.57
CA VAL A 193 80.00 -5.88 24.93
C VAL A 193 80.44 -7.14 25.74
N VAL A 194 81.46 -6.99 26.61
CA VAL A 194 81.82 -7.89 27.72
C VAL A 194 81.66 -7.11 29.04
N ALA A 195 81.32 -7.84 30.12
CA ALA A 195 81.46 -7.53 31.56
C ALA A 195 80.31 -6.86 32.34
N GLU A 196 79.60 -7.73 33.09
CA GLU A 196 79.48 -7.81 34.57
C GLU A 196 78.66 -6.84 35.45
N SER A 197 77.74 -7.49 36.19
CA SER A 197 77.50 -7.48 37.65
C SER A 197 76.47 -6.53 38.33
N ASP A 198 75.58 -7.21 39.07
CA ASP A 198 75.13 -6.97 40.46
C ASP A 198 73.87 -6.13 40.82
N ILE A 199 73.35 -6.48 42.01
CA ILE A 199 72.04 -6.48 42.69
C ILE A 199 71.27 -5.15 42.89
N GLY A 200 69.93 -5.24 42.86
CA GLY A 200 69.09 -4.77 43.98
C GLY A 200 68.00 -3.70 43.75
N GLY A 201 66.72 -4.08 43.88
CA GLY A 201 65.75 -3.35 44.73
C GLY A 201 64.85 -2.23 44.16
N LYS A 202 63.60 -2.62 43.79
CA LYS A 202 62.28 -2.06 44.19
C LYS A 202 61.80 -0.62 43.81
N GLU A 203 60.58 -0.63 43.23
CA GLU A 203 59.40 0.27 43.35
C GLU A 203 59.09 1.39 42.33
N LYS A 204 57.95 1.15 41.64
CA LYS A 204 56.79 2.02 41.30
C LYS A 204 56.97 3.40 40.66
N SER A 205 56.28 3.58 39.53
CA SER A 205 55.27 4.65 39.28
C SER A 205 54.65 4.45 37.89
N THR A 206 53.31 4.32 37.76
CA THR A 206 52.40 5.30 37.10
C THR A 206 52.82 5.68 35.67
N GLU A 207 52.00 5.75 34.63
CA GLU A 207 50.59 6.13 34.54
C GLU A 207 50.14 5.89 33.08
N THR A 208 48.82 5.81 32.93
CA THR A 208 48.02 6.12 31.74
C THR A 208 48.71 6.74 30.52
N THR A 209 48.35 6.31 29.31
CA THR A 209 47.37 7.05 28.49
C THR A 209 47.13 6.40 27.13
N LYS A 210 45.88 6.53 26.72
CA LYS A 210 45.23 6.10 25.49
C LYS A 210 45.33 7.25 24.47
N VAL A 211 46.05 7.08 23.36
CA VAL A 211 45.93 7.89 22.12
C VAL A 211 46.51 7.01 21.00
N GLY A 212 45.95 6.77 19.82
CA GLY A 212 44.91 7.43 19.05
C GLY A 212 45.40 7.41 17.60
N PHE A 213 44.84 6.55 16.75
CA PHE A 213 45.10 6.62 15.31
C PHE A 213 43.88 7.22 14.64
N SER A 214 44.04 8.47 14.22
CA SER A 214 43.09 9.27 13.47
C SER A 214 43.04 8.81 12.01
N PHE A 215 41.88 8.36 11.54
CA PHE A 215 41.55 8.42 10.12
C PHE A 215 40.52 9.53 9.90
N GLY A 216 41.00 10.64 9.35
CA GLY A 216 40.21 11.81 9.01
C GLY A 216 39.23 11.52 7.89
N GLY A 217 38.01 12.02 8.05
CA GLY A 217 36.96 11.92 7.02
C GLY A 217 35.57 12.34 7.50
N GLY A 218 35.44 13.43 8.28
CA GLY A 218 34.19 14.20 8.34
C GLY A 218 34.18 15.18 7.15
N MET A 219 33.07 15.64 6.57
CA MET A 219 31.67 15.82 6.95
C MET A 219 30.87 15.71 5.62
N LYS A 220 29.56 15.44 5.54
CA LYS A 220 28.46 16.30 5.95
C LYS A 220 27.14 15.54 5.68
N VAL A 221 26.46 15.11 6.74
CA VAL A 221 25.08 14.60 6.65
C VAL A 221 24.15 15.79 6.51
N GLY A 222 23.66 16.02 5.29
CA GLY A 222 22.61 17.00 5.01
C GLY A 222 21.25 16.30 4.96
N SER A 223 20.45 16.49 6.02
CA SER A 223 19.04 16.09 6.05
C SER A 223 18.24 16.84 4.99
N LYS A 224 17.90 16.17 3.87
CA LYS A 224 16.93 16.69 2.90
C LYS A 224 15.52 16.29 3.31
N LYS A 225 14.73 17.28 3.74
CA LYS A 225 13.27 17.21 3.85
C LYS A 225 12.66 16.93 2.45
N PRO A 226 11.54 16.19 2.34
CA PRO A 226 10.88 15.97 1.06
C PRO A 226 10.23 17.26 0.55
N PRO A 227 10.19 17.51 -0.77
CA PRO A 227 9.55 18.68 -1.33
C PRO A 227 8.02 18.59 -1.21
N ARG A 228 7.41 19.61 -0.59
CA ARG A 228 5.97 19.88 -0.67
C ARG A 228 5.60 20.13 -2.14
N LYS A 229 4.77 19.26 -2.72
CA LYS A 229 4.10 19.53 -3.99
C LYS A 229 3.08 20.64 -3.75
N LYS A 230 3.25 21.78 -4.43
CA LYS A 230 2.21 22.81 -4.52
C LYS A 230 1.03 22.22 -5.29
N LEU A 231 -0.13 22.15 -4.65
CA LEU A 231 -1.40 21.95 -5.34
C LEU A 231 -1.68 23.22 -6.15
N THR A 232 -1.50 23.14 -7.47
CA THR A 232 -2.16 24.06 -8.39
C THR A 232 -3.65 23.74 -8.37
N ILE A 233 -4.42 24.62 -7.72
CA ILE A 233 -5.87 24.64 -7.82
C ILE A 233 -6.18 25.11 -9.24
N SER A 234 -6.53 24.18 -10.13
CA SER A 234 -7.21 24.53 -11.37
C SER A 234 -8.65 24.93 -11.00
N SER A 235 -8.94 26.22 -11.08
CA SER A 235 -10.29 26.77 -10.89
C SER A 235 -11.24 26.22 -11.96
N ALA A 236 -12.13 25.30 -11.57
CA ALA A 236 -13.19 24.76 -12.42
C ALA A 236 -14.44 25.68 -12.44
N PHE A 237 -14.24 26.97 -12.71
CA PHE A 237 -15.36 27.90 -12.89
C PHE A 237 -15.03 28.95 -13.95
N SER A 238 -15.06 28.53 -15.21
CA SER A 238 -15.29 29.42 -16.34
C SER A 238 -15.94 28.64 -17.49
N THR A 239 -17.26 28.51 -17.42
CA THR A 239 -18.15 28.56 -18.58
C THR A 239 -19.00 29.82 -18.38
N PRO A 240 -19.50 30.54 -19.40
CA PRO A 240 -20.16 29.96 -20.58
C PRO A 240 -19.98 30.72 -21.93
N PHE A 241 -20.48 30.11 -23.01
CA PHE A 241 -20.93 30.76 -24.26
C PHE A 241 -19.85 31.32 -25.23
N SER A 242 -19.53 30.54 -26.27
CA SER A 242 -19.74 30.92 -27.68
C SER A 242 -19.59 29.70 -28.59
#